data_AF-A0A2E8RUR1-F1
#
_entry.id   AF-A0A2E8RUR1-F1
#
_cell.length_a   1.000
_cell.length_b   1.000
_cell.length_c   1.000
_cell.angle_alpha   90.00
_cell.angle_beta   90.00
_cell.angle_gamma   90.00
#
_symmetry.space_group_name_H-M   'P 1'
#
loop_
_entity.id
_entity.type
_entity.pdbx_description
1 polymer ?
#
loop_
_entity_poly.entity_id
_entity_poly.type
_entity_poly.pdbx_seq_one_letter_code
_entity_poly.pdbx_strand_id
1 'polypeptide(L)'
;METALEYSIQDKSLDRLHLHFASGYIKNRLGIPNITKLSSQINQNLAQYLSSASQHRYGCLIFDFITSDLAKQVYELNFINNKQIIGGKSR
;
A
#
# COMPACT_ATOMS: atom_id res chain seq x y z
N MET A 1 -6.10 9.27 -0.94
CA MET A 1 -5.43 7.97 -1.13
C MET A 1 -6.37 6.85 -0.77
N GLU A 2 -6.90 6.82 0.46
CA GLU A 2 -7.83 5.78 0.94
C GLU A 2 -9.02 5.54 0.01
N THR A 3 -9.70 6.61 -0.44
CA THR A 3 -10.79 6.49 -1.43
C THR A 3 -10.36 5.83 -2.75
N ALA A 4 -9.13 6.07 -3.21
CA ALA A 4 -8.62 5.42 -4.42
C ALA A 4 -8.40 3.91 -4.21
N LEU A 5 -7.98 3.52 -3.00
CA LEU A 5 -7.85 2.11 -2.61
C LEU A 5 -9.23 1.44 -2.53
N GLU A 6 -10.23 2.11 -1.97
CA GLU A 6 -11.61 1.60 -1.94
C GLU A 6 -12.16 1.33 -3.34
N TYR A 7 -11.87 2.21 -4.31
CA TYR A 7 -12.24 1.95 -5.71
C TYR A 7 -11.55 0.72 -6.29
N SER A 8 -10.27 0.51 -5.98
CA SER A 8 -9.54 -0.69 -6.45
C SER A 8 -10.12 -1.99 -5.87
N ILE A 9 -10.61 -1.95 -4.62
CA ILE A 9 -11.28 -3.07 -3.95
C ILE A 9 -12.60 -3.43 -4.64
N GLN A 10 -13.37 -2.41 -5.05
CA GLN A 10 -14.68 -2.60 -5.68
C GLN A 10 -14.57 -3.07 -7.14
N ASP A 11 -13.42 -2.88 -7.77
CA ASP A 11 -13.20 -3.29 -9.15
C ASP A 11 -12.96 -4.79 -9.29
N LYS A 12 -13.81 -5.46 -10.07
CA LYS A 12 -13.76 -6.91 -10.33
C LYS A 12 -13.04 -7.27 -11.64
N SER A 13 -12.66 -6.28 -12.46
CA SER A 13 -11.95 -6.51 -13.72
C SER A 13 -10.58 -7.14 -13.47
N LEU A 14 -10.28 -8.27 -14.11
CA LEU A 14 -8.98 -8.94 -13.99
C LEU A 14 -7.92 -8.37 -14.95
N ASP A 15 -8.35 -7.57 -15.93
CA ASP A 15 -7.55 -6.93 -16.96
C ASP A 15 -7.13 -5.49 -16.61
N ARG A 16 -7.48 -4.98 -15.42
CA ARG A 16 -7.10 -3.65 -14.95
C ARG A 16 -6.00 -3.68 -13.89
N LEU A 17 -4.94 -2.89 -14.15
CA LEU A 17 -3.89 -2.58 -13.19
C LEU A 17 -4.15 -1.21 -12.55
N HIS A 18 -4.38 -1.20 -11.24
CA HIS A 18 -4.50 0.04 -10.47
C HIS A 18 -3.12 0.44 -9.95
N LEU A 19 -2.72 1.68 -10.26
CA LEU A 19 -1.46 2.28 -9.79
C LEU A 19 -1.79 3.43 -8.85
N HIS A 20 -1.32 3.35 -7.61
CA HIS A 20 -1.56 4.37 -6.60
C HIS A 20 -0.23 4.99 -6.16
N PHE A 21 -0.01 6.24 -6.57
CA PHE A 21 1.16 7.01 -6.20
C PHE A 21 0.94 7.65 -4.82
N ALA A 22 1.63 7.11 -3.83
CA ALA A 22 1.81 7.66 -2.49
C ALA A 22 3.17 8.39 -2.38
N SER A 23 3.62 8.94 -3.50
CA SER A 23 4.84 9.73 -3.66
C SER A 23 4.49 11.17 -4.05
N GLY A 24 5.39 12.11 -3.79
CA GLY A 24 5.19 13.51 -4.16
C GLY A 24 6.10 14.48 -3.42
N TYR A 25 5.85 15.78 -3.61
CA TYR A 25 6.59 16.83 -2.93
C TYR A 25 5.70 17.99 -2.51
N ILE A 26 6.08 18.66 -1.42
CA ILE A 26 5.51 19.96 -1.04
C ILE A 26 6.57 21.02 -1.36
N LYS A 27 6.16 22.12 -2.01
CA LYS A 27 7.04 23.28 -2.19
C LYS A 27 7.14 24.05 -0.89
N ASN A 28 8.35 24.36 -0.43
CA ASN A 28 8.52 25.33 0.66
C ASN A 28 8.25 26.77 0.16
N ARG A 29 8.31 27.77 1.05
CA ARG A 29 8.05 29.19 0.70
C ARG A 29 8.96 29.73 -0.41
N LEU A 30 10.11 29.10 -0.66
CA LEU A 30 11.07 29.46 -1.71
C LEU A 30 10.94 28.58 -2.97
N GLY A 31 9.91 27.75 -3.07
CA GLY A 31 9.68 26.88 -4.21
C GLY A 31 10.56 25.63 -4.26
N ILE A 32 11.41 25.40 -3.26
CA ILE A 32 12.28 24.22 -3.19
C ILE A 32 11.43 23.01 -2.78
N PRO A 33 11.48 21.90 -3.54
CA PRO A 33 10.70 20.70 -3.23
C PRO A 33 11.24 20.04 -1.96
N ASN A 34 10.33 19.75 -1.03
CA ASN A 34 10.62 18.92 0.14
C ASN A 34 9.83 17.61 0.03
N ILE A 35 10.53 16.57 -0.42
CA ILE A 35 9.99 15.23 -0.65
C ILE A 35 9.91 14.48 0.69
N THR A 36 10.94 14.57 1.53
CA THR A 36 11.04 13.82 2.78
C THR A 36 9.95 14.18 3.78
N LYS A 37 9.60 15.47 3.90
CA LYS A 37 8.51 15.91 4.79
C LYS A 37 7.16 15.34 4.36
N LEU A 38 6.90 15.30 3.05
CA LEU A 38 5.64 14.75 2.55
C LEU A 38 5.61 13.23 2.68
N SER A 39 6.70 12.55 2.32
CA SER A 39 6.79 11.09 2.38
C SER A 39 6.62 10.59 3.81
N SER A 40 7.19 11.27 4.82
CA SER A 40 6.99 10.88 6.23
C SER A 40 5.51 10.91 6.62
N GLN A 41 4.78 11.96 6.24
CA GLN A 41 3.36 12.07 6.56
C GLN A 41 2.52 11.02 5.81
N ILE A 42 2.76 10.84 4.51
CA ILE A 42 2.02 9.88 3.70
C ILE A 42 2.28 8.45 4.19
N ASN A 43 3.54 8.09 4.45
CA ASN A 43 3.92 6.75 4.90
C ASN A 43 3.32 6.44 6.27
N GLN A 44 3.24 7.40 7.18
CA GLN A 44 2.56 7.23 8.48
C GLN A 44 1.07 6.99 8.33
N ASN A 45 0.37 7.83 7.57
CA ASN A 45 -1.07 7.68 7.35
C ASN A 45 -1.39 6.33 6.71
N LEU A 46 -0.56 5.90 5.76
CA LEU A 46 -0.77 4.63 5.09
C LEU A 46 -0.44 3.43 5.98
N ALA A 47 0.63 3.49 6.78
CA ALA A 47 0.91 2.45 7.76
C ALA A 47 -0.26 2.27 8.74
N GLN A 48 -0.88 3.37 9.16
CA GLN A 48 -2.09 3.33 9.99
C GLN A 48 -3.24 2.63 9.26
N TYR A 49 -3.52 3.01 8.00
CA TYR A 49 -4.56 2.37 7.19
C TYR A 49 -4.30 0.87 6.97
N LEU A 50 -3.09 0.49 6.55
CA LEU A 50 -2.74 -0.90 6.23
C LEU A 50 -2.73 -1.80 7.47
N SER A 51 -2.48 -1.25 8.66
CA SER A 51 -2.47 -2.01 9.92
C SER A 51 -3.83 -2.62 10.29
N SER A 52 -4.94 -2.01 9.85
CA SER A 52 -6.31 -2.48 10.09
C SER A 52 -7.02 -2.95 8.82
N ALA A 53 -6.33 -2.90 7.67
CA ALA A 53 -6.85 -3.30 6.39
C ALA A 53 -7.08 -4.83 6.32
N SER A 54 -8.15 -5.23 5.64
CA SER A 54 -8.45 -6.63 5.36
C SER A 54 -7.86 -7.04 4.02
N GLN A 55 -7.55 -8.32 3.84
CA GLN A 55 -6.97 -8.84 2.60
C GLN A 55 -7.89 -8.60 1.38
N HIS A 56 -7.47 -7.72 0.47
CA HIS A 56 -8.14 -7.39 -0.79
C HIS A 56 -7.12 -7.08 -1.89
N ARG A 57 -7.59 -6.93 -3.14
CA ARG A 57 -6.77 -6.48 -4.26
C ARG A 57 -6.66 -4.95 -4.26
N TYR A 58 -5.64 -4.43 -3.59
CA TYR A 58 -5.35 -2.99 -3.48
C TYR A 58 -4.62 -2.37 -4.69
N GLY A 59 -4.25 -3.17 -5.70
CA GLY A 59 -3.41 -2.72 -6.81
C GLY A 59 -1.92 -2.57 -6.43
N CYS A 60 -1.20 -1.73 -7.17
CA CYS A 60 0.21 -1.43 -6.93
C CYS A 60 0.35 -0.09 -6.21
N LEU A 61 0.98 -0.11 -5.04
CA LEU A 61 1.26 1.08 -4.24
C LEU A 61 2.71 1.53 -4.48
N ILE A 62 2.90 2.80 -4.84
CA ILE A 62 4.21 3.36 -5.18
C ILE A 62 4.57 4.41 -4.13
N PHE A 63 5.73 4.24 -3.48
CA PHE A 63 6.14 5.02 -2.31
C PHE A 63 7.46 5.75 -2.52
N ASP A 64 7.59 6.92 -1.89
CA ASP A 64 8.88 7.53 -1.62
C ASP A 64 9.41 7.07 -0.25
N PHE A 65 10.69 6.71 -0.18
CA PHE A 65 11.38 6.35 1.07
C PHE A 65 10.64 5.27 1.90
N ILE A 66 10.23 4.18 1.25
CA ILE A 66 9.57 3.05 1.91
C ILE A 66 10.43 2.49 3.06
N THR A 67 9.78 2.14 4.17
CA THR A 67 10.40 1.45 5.31
C THR A 67 10.16 -0.06 5.24
N SER A 68 10.99 -0.83 5.94
CA SER A 68 10.81 -2.28 6.07
C SER A 68 9.45 -2.67 6.64
N ASP A 69 8.94 -1.89 7.60
CA ASP A 69 7.66 -2.16 8.25
C ASP A 69 6.49 -1.97 7.30
N LEU A 70 6.51 -0.91 6.49
CA LEU A 70 5.48 -0.66 5.49
C LEU A 70 5.52 -1.74 4.40
N ALA A 71 6.72 -2.12 3.94
CA ALA A 71 6.88 -3.22 2.99
C ALA A 71 6.33 -4.54 3.54
N LYS A 72 6.60 -4.83 4.81
CA LYS A 72 6.08 -6.01 5.51
C LYS A 72 4.55 -5.99 5.56
N GLN A 73 3.92 -4.88 5.92
CA GLN A 73 2.45 -4.77 5.95
C GLN A 73 1.83 -5.02 4.57
N VAL A 74 2.40 -4.47 3.50
CA VAL A 74 1.94 -4.72 2.12
C VAL A 74 2.07 -6.20 1.75
N TYR A 75 3.18 -6.83 2.10
CA TYR A 75 3.37 -8.26 1.88
C TYR A 75 2.34 -9.09 2.65
N GLU A 76 2.13 -8.77 3.92
CA GLU A 76 1.24 -9.49 4.82
C GLU A 76 -0.22 -9.46 4.35
N LEU A 77 -0.67 -8.34 3.80
CA LEU A 77 -2.00 -8.19 3.18
C LEU A 77 -2.23 -9.12 1.98
N ASN A 78 -1.17 -9.57 1.30
CA ASN A 78 -1.29 -10.44 0.13
C ASN A 78 -1.16 -11.93 0.48
N PHE A 79 -0.48 -12.29 1.57
CA PHE A 79 0.03 -13.66 1.75
C PHE A 79 -0.23 -14.34 3.10
N ILE A 80 -0.73 -13.66 4.14
CA ILE A 80 -0.86 -14.28 5.48
C ILE A 80 -1.84 -15.47 5.54
N ASN A 81 -2.95 -15.46 4.79
CA ASN A 81 -3.91 -16.57 4.82
C ASN A 81 -3.48 -17.84 4.06
N ASN A 82 -2.35 -17.83 3.36
CA ASN A 82 -1.88 -19.01 2.61
C ASN A 82 -1.17 -20.08 3.47
N LYS A 83 -0.94 -19.84 4.77
CA LYS A 83 -0.35 -20.86 5.67
C LYS A 83 -1.26 -22.06 5.92
N GLN A 84 -2.57 -21.97 5.69
CA GLN A 84 -3.49 -23.12 5.88
C GLN A 84 -3.57 -24.08 4.69
N ILE A 85 -3.18 -23.67 3.48
CA ILE A 85 -3.45 -24.47 2.25
C ILE A 85 -2.34 -25.50 1.97
N ILE A 86 -1.12 -25.26 2.43
CA ILE A 86 0.04 -26.12 2.17
C ILE A 86 0.34 -27.16 3.28
N GLY A 87 -0.47 -27.21 4.35
CA GLY A 87 -0.30 -28.17 5.45
C GLY A 87 -1.17 -29.44 5.35
N GLY A 88 -1.97 -29.59 4.29
CA GLY A 88 -3.03 -30.60 4.23
C GLY A 88 -3.01 -31.46 2.97
N LYS A 89 -2.05 -32.39 2.86
CA LYS A 89 -2.18 -33.76 2.33
C LYS A 89 -0.80 -34.35 2.04
N SER A 90 -0.23 -35.03 3.02
CA SER A 90 0.56 -36.23 2.72
C SER A 90 -0.44 -37.36 2.49
N ARG A 91 -0.49 -37.86 1.25
CA ARG A 91 -0.89 -39.23 0.98
C ARG A 91 0.28 -40.14 1.28
#